data_AF-A0AAE9JNN6-F1
#
_entry.id   AF-A0AAE9JNN6-F1
#
_cell.length_a   1.000
_cell.length_b   1.000
_cell.length_c   1.000
_cell.angle_alpha   90.00
_cell.angle_beta   90.00
_cell.angle_gamma   90.00
#
_symmetry.space_group_name_H-M   'P 1'
#
loop_
_entity.id
_entity.type
_entity.pdbx_description
1 polymer ?
#
loop_
_entity_poly.entity_id
_entity_poly.type
_entity_poly.pdbx_seq_one_letter_code
_entity_poly.pdbx_strand_id
1 'polypeptide(L)'
;MSLIRKDDILNGSYKVIDMVNEGYFCVIYSALDLKTNAQVAIKKLKYEGEGDLKLEFDYLMRLAPFDYSPTPLAFGEDPEDISFGDFRI
;
A
#
# COMPACT_ATOMS: atom_id res chain seq x y z
N MET A 1 5.54 -6.55 13.13
CA MET A 1 4.51 -6.15 12.15
C MET A 1 4.00 -4.77 12.54
N SER A 2 4.44 -3.73 11.82
CA SER A 2 3.95 -2.36 11.98
C SER A 2 2.58 -2.26 11.30
N LEU A 3 1.52 -1.97 12.05
CA LEU A 3 0.18 -1.73 11.48
C LEU A 3 0.05 -0.25 11.09
N ILE A 4 -0.52 0.02 9.91
CA ILE A 4 -0.95 1.38 9.56
C ILE A 4 -2.15 1.74 10.44
N ARG A 5 -2.14 2.94 11.02
CA ARG A 5 -3.16 3.44 11.94
C ARG A 5 -4.16 4.32 11.20
N LYS A 6 -5.34 4.44 11.80
CA LYS A 6 -6.34 5.43 11.39
C LYS A 6 -5.73 6.83 11.45
N ASP A 7 -6.09 7.65 10.47
CA ASP A 7 -5.60 9.02 10.27
C ASP A 7 -4.13 9.16 9.83
N ASP A 8 -3.37 8.07 9.68
CA ASP A 8 -2.02 8.11 9.08
C ASP A 8 -2.12 8.63 7.63
N ILE A 9 -1.18 9.49 7.24
CA ILE A 9 -1.08 10.02 5.87
C ILE A 9 0.08 9.33 5.16
N LEU A 10 -0.24 8.44 4.23
CA LEU A 10 0.76 7.74 3.42
C LEU A 10 1.07 8.49 2.14
N ASN A 11 2.34 8.45 1.73
CA ASN A 11 2.84 9.10 0.51
C ASN A 11 2.41 10.57 0.36
N GLY A 12 2.22 11.27 1.49
CA GLY A 12 1.78 12.67 1.55
C GLY A 12 0.37 12.95 1.02
N SER A 13 -0.45 11.93 0.68
CA SER A 13 -1.74 12.15 0.01
C SER A 13 -2.85 11.19 0.43
N TYR A 14 -2.55 10.05 1.07
CA TYR A 14 -3.56 9.02 1.36
C TYR A 14 -3.80 8.92 2.86
N LYS A 15 -4.92 9.47 3.32
CA LYS A 15 -5.30 9.44 4.73
C LYS A 15 -6.07 8.15 5.05
N VAL A 16 -5.54 7.31 5.93
CA VAL A 16 -6.16 6.03 6.30
C VAL A 16 -7.45 6.26 7.09
N ILE A 17 -8.51 5.57 6.69
CA ILE A 17 -9.83 5.64 7.30
C ILE A 17 -9.97 4.50 8.31
N ASP A 18 -10.00 3.26 7.83
CA ASP A 18 -10.17 2.05 8.66
C ASP A 18 -9.54 0.83 7.96
N MET A 19 -9.18 -0.19 8.76
CA MET A 19 -8.85 -1.52 8.25
C MET A 19 -10.11 -2.18 7.68
N VAL A 20 -10.04 -2.67 6.44
CA VAL A 20 -11.17 -3.28 5.73
C VAL A 20 -11.11 -4.80 5.83
N ASN A 21 -9.91 -5.37 5.69
CA ASN A 21 -9.74 -6.81 5.71
C ASN A 21 -8.32 -7.19 6.13
N GLU A 22 -8.18 -8.33 6.77
CA GLU A 22 -6.92 -8.96 7.09
C GLU A 22 -6.88 -10.35 6.44
N GLY A 23 -6.15 -10.46 5.32
CA GLY A 23 -5.89 -11.73 4.66
C GLY A 23 -4.71 -12.47 5.30
N TYR A 24 -4.33 -13.61 4.73
CA TYR A 24 -3.17 -14.37 5.22
C TYR A 24 -1.86 -13.59 5.04
N PHE A 25 -1.64 -13.00 3.85
CA PHE A 25 -0.38 -12.33 3.48
C PHE A 25 -0.40 -10.80 3.66
N CYS A 26 -1.58 -10.19 3.59
CA CYS A 26 -1.70 -8.73 3.54
C CYS A 26 -2.88 -8.22 4.37
N VAL A 27 -2.79 -6.95 4.72
CA VAL A 27 -3.86 -6.18 5.33
C VAL A 27 -4.31 -5.13 4.31
N ILE A 28 -5.63 -5.00 4.15
CA ILE A 28 -6.26 -4.01 3.30
C ILE A 28 -6.87 -2.92 4.16
N TYR A 29 -6.55 -1.68 3.85
CA TYR A 29 -7.11 -0.50 4.48
C TYR A 29 -7.89 0.30 3.45
N SER A 30 -8.91 1.01 3.93
CA SER A 30 -9.56 2.08 3.18
C SER A 30 -8.86 3.40 3.49
N ALA A 31 -8.73 4.26 2.50
CA ALA A 31 -8.15 5.59 2.66
C ALA A 31 -8.86 6.62 1.80
N LEU A 32 -8.71 7.88 2.17
CA LEU A 32 -9.11 9.03 1.38
C LEU A 32 -7.87 9.58 0.65
N ASP A 33 -7.91 9.64 -0.68
CA ASP A 33 -6.95 10.45 -1.43
C ASP A 33 -7.31 11.93 -1.26
N LEU A 34 -6.44 12.67 -0.57
CA LEU A 34 -6.64 14.08 -0.25
C LEU A 34 -6.56 15.00 -1.48
N LYS A 35 -6.01 14.54 -2.60
CA LYS A 35 -5.94 15.32 -3.85
C LYS A 35 -7.23 15.25 -4.64
N THR A 36 -7.79 14.06 -4.78
CA THR A 36 -8.98 13.80 -5.60
C THR A 36 -10.27 13.71 -4.79
N ASN A 37 -10.14 13.61 -3.46
CA ASN A 37 -11.23 13.31 -2.52
C ASN A 37 -11.90 11.95 -2.79
N ALA A 38 -11.22 11.04 -3.50
CA ALA A 38 -11.69 9.71 -3.80
C ALA A 38 -11.36 8.72 -2.67
N GLN A 39 -12.24 7.75 -2.45
CA GLN A 39 -11.96 6.63 -1.56
C GLN A 39 -11.14 5.57 -2.31
N VAL A 40 -10.03 5.13 -1.72
CA VAL A 40 -9.07 4.19 -2.30
C VAL A 40 -8.75 3.06 -1.32
N ALA A 41 -8.12 2.00 -1.83
CA ALA A 41 -7.64 0.89 -1.01
C ALA A 41 -6.10 0.93 -0.90
N ILE A 42 -5.57 0.63 0.29
CA ILE A 42 -4.14 0.45 0.55
C ILE A 42 -3.93 -1.02 0.91
N LYS A 43 -2.96 -1.66 0.26
CA LYS A 43 -2.55 -3.03 0.53
C LYS A 43 -1.17 -3.03 1.17
N LYS A 44 -1.05 -3.51 2.41
CA LYS A 44 0.22 -3.66 3.14
C LYS A 44 0.53 -5.15 3.35
N LEU A 45 1.76 -5.58 3.06
CA LEU A 45 2.22 -6.92 3.40
C LEU A 45 2.46 -7.04 4.91
N LYS A 46 2.22 -8.24 5.45
CA LYS A 46 2.48 -8.52 6.86
C LYS A 46 3.94 -8.82 7.16
N TYR A 47 4.66 -9.37 6.18
CA TYR A 47 6.04 -9.83 6.31
C TYR A 47 6.85 -9.34 5.12
N GLU A 48 8.06 -8.84 5.38
CA GLU A 48 9.04 -8.55 4.34
C GLU A 48 9.46 -9.86 3.64
N GLY A 49 9.53 -9.84 2.30
CA GLY A 49 10.08 -10.96 1.52
C GLY A 49 9.11 -12.07 1.13
N GLU A 50 7.84 -12.04 1.53
CA GLU A 50 6.83 -12.98 1.03
C GLU A 50 5.81 -12.30 0.09
N GLY A 51 6.09 -12.38 -1.21
CA GLY A 51 5.13 -12.06 -2.27
C GLY A 51 5.30 -10.66 -2.85
N ASP A 52 5.93 -10.61 -4.02
CA ASP A 52 6.36 -9.43 -4.77
C ASP A 52 5.18 -8.47 -5.10
N LEU A 53 4.76 -7.62 -4.14
CA LEU A 53 3.72 -6.61 -4.35
C LEU A 53 4.09 -5.67 -5.51
N LYS A 54 5.38 -5.50 -5.79
CA LYS A 54 5.84 -4.73 -6.94
C LYS A 54 5.48 -5.41 -8.25
N LEU A 55 5.63 -6.73 -8.33
CA LEU A 55 5.18 -7.53 -9.47
C LEU A 55 3.64 -7.47 -9.63
N GLU A 56 2.88 -7.58 -8.54
CA GLU A 56 1.42 -7.41 -8.58
C GLU A 56 1.04 -6.01 -9.10
N PHE A 57 1.70 -4.96 -8.60
CA PHE A 57 1.52 -3.59 -9.06
C PHE A 57 1.81 -3.46 -10.56
N ASP A 58 2.89 -4.07 -11.05
CA ASP A 58 3.27 -4.04 -12.46
C ASP A 58 2.27 -4.78 -13.36
N TYR A 59 1.72 -5.90 -12.91
CA TYR A 59 0.63 -6.58 -13.63
C TYR A 59 -0.65 -5.75 -13.63
N LEU A 60 -1.03 -5.15 -12.50
CA LEU A 60 -2.20 -4.29 -12.41
C LEU A 60 -2.07 -3.04 -13.29
N MET A 61 -0.87 -2.45 -13.40
CA MET A 61 -0.61 -1.34 -14.32
C MET A 61 -0.86 -1.73 -15.78
N ARG A 62 -0.48 -2.96 -16.18
CA ARG A 62 -0.75 -3.48 -17.53
C ARG A 62 -2.23 -3.75 -17.77
N LEU A 63 -2.97 -4.10 -16.72
CA LEU A 63 -4.40 -4.40 -16.77
C LEU A 63 -5.28 -3.16 -16.56
N ALA A 64 -4.72 -2.01 -16.16
CA ALA A 64 -5.44 -0.77 -15.93
C ALA A 64 -6.35 -0.28 -17.08
N PRO A 65 -6.09 -0.60 -18.38
CA PRO A 65 -7.02 -0.25 -19.45
C PRO A 65 -8.34 -1.03 -19.44
N PHE A 66 -8.46 -2.11 -18.66
CA PHE A 66 -9.65 -2.95 -18.61
C PHE A 66 -10.53 -2.60 -17.40
N ASP A 67 -11.80 -2.30 -17.63
CA ASP A 67 -12.75 -1.83 -16.60
C ASP A 67 -12.98 -2.84 -15.45
N TYR A 68 -12.67 -4.12 -15.66
CA TYR A 68 -12.81 -5.17 -14.65
C TYR A 68 -11.55 -5.34 -13.77
N SER A 69 -10.48 -4.59 -14.06
CA SER A 69 -9.25 -4.59 -13.26
C SER A 69 -9.13 -3.29 -12.48
N PRO A 70 -8.82 -3.32 -11.17
CA PRO A 70 -8.58 -2.10 -10.44
C PRO A 70 -7.33 -1.39 -10.97
N THR A 71 -7.42 -0.08 -11.13
CA THR A 71 -6.28 0.77 -11.50
C THR A 71 -5.42 1.04 -10.28
N PRO A 72 -4.15 0.61 -10.26
CA PRO A 72 -3.25 0.92 -9.15
C PRO A 72 -2.82 2.39 -9.25
N LEU A 73 -2.83 3.10 -8.11
CA LEU A 73 -2.58 4.55 -8.07
C LEU A 73 -1.15 4.90 -7.65
N ALA A 74 -0.60 4.14 -6.70
CA ALA A 74 0.73 4.38 -6.17
C ALA A 74 1.31 3.08 -5.58
N PHE A 75 2.64 3.01 -5.59
CA PHE A 75 3.43 2.01 -4.87
C PHE A 75 4.43 2.74 -3.99
N GLY A 76 4.64 2.26 -2.77
CA GLY A 76 5.58 2.87 -1.84
C GLY A 76 6.02 1.86 -0.80
N GLU A 77 7.23 2.07 -0.31
CA GLU A 77 7.76 1.36 0.86
C GLU A 77 7.47 2.19 2.10
N ASP A 78 7.13 1.53 3.20
CA ASP A 78 6.97 2.18 4.48
C ASP A 78 8.36 2.68 4.95
N PRO A 79 8.55 3.99 5.23
CA PRO A 79 9.83 4.52 5.71
C PRO A 79 10.36 3.81 6.96
N GLU A 80 9.46 3.27 7.79
CA GLU A 80 9.83 2.52 8.99
C GLU A 80 10.36 1.11 8.69
N ASP A 81 10.04 0.54 7.52
CA ASP A 81 10.52 -0.78 7.08
C ASP A 81 11.88 -0.70 6.34
N ILE A 82 12.39 0.52 6.04
CA ILE A 82 13.69 0.72 5.36
C ILE A 82 14.89 0.73 6.34
N SER A 83 14.67 0.60 7.65
CA SER A 83 15.74 0.72 8.66
C SER A 83 16.46 -0.60 8.97
N PHE A 84 17.14 -1.20 7.99
CA PHE A 84 18.23 -2.14 8.27
C PHE A 84 19.36 -1.96 7.25
N GLY A 85 20.29 -1.06 7.56
CA GLY A 85 21.47 -0.86 6.72
C GLY A 85 22.34 0.34 7.08
N ASP A 86 22.58 0.60 8.36
CA ASP A 86 23.65 1.49 8.81
C ASP A 86 25.02 0.79 8.59
N PHE A 87 25.38 0.53 7.33
CA PHE A 87 26.73 0.10 6.96
C PHE A 87 27.62 1.34 6.95
N ARG A 88 28.22 1.62 8.11
CA ARG A 88 29.45 2.41 8.19
C ARG A 88 30.57 1.59 7.55
N ILE A 89 31.17 2.11 6.48
CA ILE A 89 32.55 1.79 6.08
C ILE A 89 33.43 2.89 6.67
#